data_AF-A0A8I0MJA2-F1
#
_entry.id   AF-A0A8I0MJA2-F1
#
_cell.length_a   1.000
_cell.length_b   1.000
_cell.length_c   1.000
_cell.angle_alpha   90.00
_cell.angle_beta   90.00
_cell.angle_gamma   90.00
#
_symmetry.space_group_name_H-M   'P 1'
#
loop_
_entity.id
_entity.type
_entity.pdbx_description
1 polymer ?
#
loop_
_entity_poly.entity_id
_entity_poly.type
_entity_poly.pdbx_seq_one_letter_code
_entity_poly.pdbx_strand_id
1 'polypeptide(L)' 'MTVSHVARLHGINADQTFKWRRLYEDGSLAAEASGKEVVPASELGLGQ' A
#
# COMPACT_ATOMS: atom_id res chain seq x y z
N MET A 1 -12.58 10.80 15.01
CA MET A 1 -12.48 10.14 13.68
C MET A 1 -11.48 8.99 13.82
N THR A 2 -11.87 7.74 13.52
CA THR A 2 -11.03 6.54 13.73
C THR A 2 -10.49 6.00 12.41
N VAL A 3 -9.39 5.23 12.45
CA VAL A 3 -8.82 4.58 11.25
C VAL A 3 -9.86 3.71 10.55
N SER A 4 -10.65 2.93 11.31
CA SER A 4 -11.73 2.09 10.78
C SER A 4 -12.85 2.90 10.11
N HIS A 5 -13.15 4.11 10.62
CA HIS A 5 -14.13 5.00 10.02
C HIS A 5 -13.65 5.54 8.66
N VAL A 6 -12.38 5.95 8.57
CA VAL A 6 -11.78 6.43 7.33
C VAL A 6 -11.63 5.30 6.29
N ALA A 7 -11.21 4.12 6.73
CA ALA A 7 -11.09 2.94 5.85
C ALA A 7 -12.43 2.59 5.18
N ARG A 8 -13.53 2.58 5.96
CA ARG A 8 -14.88 2.33 5.42
C ARG A 8 -15.34 3.40 4.45
N LEU A 9 -15.02 4.68 4.70
CA LEU A 9 -15.37 5.78 3.82
C LEU A 9 -14.73 5.64 2.42
N HIS A 10 -13.50 5.12 2.37
CA HIS A 10 -12.74 4.96 1.14
C HIS A 10 -12.79 3.53 0.56
N GLY A 11 -13.58 2.62 1.14
CA GLY A 11 -13.66 1.23 0.69
C GLY A 11 -12.36 0.43 0.87
N ILE A 12 -11.48 0.89 1.77
CA ILE A 12 -10.18 0.28 2.06
C ILE A 12 -10.38 -0.77 3.15
N ASN A 13 -9.77 -1.95 2.98
CA ASN A 13 -9.76 -2.96 4.02
C ASN A 13 -8.92 -2.50 5.22
N ALA A 14 -9.44 -2.64 6.44
CA ALA A 14 -8.77 -2.14 7.64
C ALA A 14 -7.41 -2.81 7.90
N ASP A 15 -7.26 -4.11 7.61
CA ASP A 15 -5.99 -4.85 7.74
C ASP A 15 -4.93 -4.31 6.77
N GLN A 16 -5.35 -3.85 5.60
CA GLN A 16 -4.48 -3.18 4.63
C GLN A 16 -3.91 -1.86 5.19
N THR A 17 -4.70 -1.11 5.96
CA THR A 17 -4.25 0.13 6.60
C THR A 17 -3.18 -0.13 7.68
N PHE A 18 -3.31 -1.22 8.43
CA PHE A 18 -2.27 -1.63 9.39
C PHE A 18 -0.98 -2.07 8.70
N LYS A 19 -1.08 -2.80 7.58
CA LYS A 19 0.06 -3.18 6.76
C LYS A 19 0.81 -1.95 6.23
N TRP A 20 0.09 -0.96 5.69
CA TRP A 20 0.70 0.28 5.21
C TRP A 20 1.37 1.07 6.31
N ARG A 21 0.77 1.16 7.50
CA ARG A 21 1.39 1.81 8.66
C ARG A 21 2.74 1.18 8.98
N ARG A 22 2.80 -0.14 9.06
CA ARG A 22 4.03 -0.86 9.37
C ARG A 22 5.11 -0.66 8.30
N LEU A 23 4.73 -0.68 7.03
CA LEU A 23 5.65 -0.45 5.92
C LEU A 23 6.20 0.99 5.95
N TYR A 24 5.35 1.98 6.24
CA TYR A 24 5.77 3.36 6.40
C TYR A 24 6.76 3.54 7.57
N GLU A 25 6.50 2.90 8.72
CA GLU A 25 7.41 2.94 9.88
C GLU A 25 8.75 2.25 9.60
N ASP A 26 8.75 1.21 8.76
CA ASP A 26 9.93 0.47 8.33
C ASP A 26 10.70 1.16 7.18
N GLY A 27 10.16 2.24 6.61
CA GLY A 27 10.70 2.88 5.40
C GLY A 27 10.55 2.03 4.13
N SER A 28 9.71 1.00 4.19
CA SER A 28 9.47 0.03 3.13
C SER A 28 8.29 0.42 2.24
N LEU A 29 8.37 0.10 0.95
CA LEU A 29 7.31 0.40 -0.02
C LEU A 29 6.29 -0.75 -0.09
N ALA A 30 5.01 -0.39 -0.10
CA ALA A 30 3.93 -1.32 -0.41
C ALA A 30 3.63 -1.25 -1.91
N ALA A 31 3.74 -2.37 -2.63
CA ALA A 31 3.15 -2.45 -3.95
C ALA A 31 1.62 -2.51 -3.82
N GLU A 32 0.94 -1.46 -4.29
CA GLU A 32 -0.49 -1.49 -4.47
C GLU A 32 -0.80 -2.43 -5.65
N ALA A 33 -1.43 -3.57 -5.37
CA ALA A 33 -1.89 -4.47 -6.41
C ALA A 33 -3.07 -3.80 -7.15
N SER A 34 -2.77 -2.93 -8.11
CA SER A 34 -3.73 -2.22 -8.97
C SER A 34 -4.49 -3.16 -9.93
N GLY A 35 -4.58 -4.46 -9.63
CA GLY A 35 -4.97 -5.50 -10.61
C GLY A 35 -3.97 -5.66 -11.76
N LYS A 36 -2.86 -4.91 -11.74
CA LYS A 36 -1.70 -5.04 -12.62
C LYS A 36 -0.63 -5.87 -11.93
N GLU A 37 0.13 -6.60 -12.73
CA GLU A 37 1.25 -7.42 -12.27
C GLU A 37 2.19 -6.57 -11.39
N VAL A 38 2.35 -7.01 -10.15
CA VAL A 38 3.26 -6.37 -9.20
C VAL A 38 4.66 -6.88 -9.49
N VAL A 39 5.48 -6.05 -10.14
CA VAL A 39 6.90 -6.35 -10.34
C VAL A 39 7.74 -5.77 -9.18
N PRO A 40 8.80 -6.46 -8.73
CA PRO A 40 9.76 -5.95 -7.76
C PRO A 40 10.34 -4.58 -8.12
N ALA A 41 10.70 -3.77 -7.12
CA ALA A 41 11.27 -2.44 -7.33
C ALA A 41 12.58 -2.46 -8.13
N SER A 42 13.36 -3.55 -8.03
CA SER A 42 14.56 -3.78 -8.84
C SER A 42 14.27 -3.92 -10.34
N GLU A 43 13.02 -4.18 -10.72
CA GLU A 43 12.54 -4.33 -12.09
C GLU A 43 11.82 -3.05 -12.60
N LEU A 44 11.61 -2.04 -11.74
CA LEU A 44 11.02 -0.73 -12.09
C LEU A 44 12.03 0.20 -12.79
N GLY A 45 12.77 -0.30 -13.78
CA GLY A 45 13.90 0.37 -14.42
C GLY A 45 13.75 1.89 -14.61
N LEU A 46 14.71 2.63 -14.03
CA LEU A 46 15.10 3.97 -14.46
C LEU A 46 15.49 3.90 -15.94
N GLY A 47 14.57 4.19 -16.85
CA GLY A 47 14.84 4.14 -18.28
C GLY A 47 13.60 4.22 -19.17
N GLN A 48 12.93 5.37 -19.15
CA GLN A 48 12.27 6.00 -20.29
C GLN A 48 12.37 7.53 -20.12
#